data_AF-A0A6C0AQW0-F1
#
_entry.id   AF-A0A6C0AQW0-F1
#
_cell.length_a   1.000
_cell.length_b   1.000
_cell.length_c   1.000
_cell.angle_alpha   90.00
_cell.angle_beta   90.00
_cell.angle_gamma   90.00
#
_symmetry.space_group_name_H-M   'P 1'
#
loop_
_entity.id
_entity.type
_entity.pdbx_description
1 polymer ?
#
loop_
_entity_poly.entity_id
_entity_poly.type
_entity_poly.pdbx_seq_one_letter_code
_entity_poly.pdbx_strand_id
1 'polypeptide(L)'
;MSRFSLTFSNNLNNVFYKNLHQPKPNTYFNKNMNYYICSSGGCGSTILFNYLSNFGNVYHIHDRYPPNKLQYVGCKNSSEDINSEWFNGIEIPENELINYKVIFIYRHPIPVIFSRFAQKYGPNTKHLQNIKCDNSGNINFFDVLRERKDLYKMEEFFNNYTTISSERNYDIYSIKYELFFNNIDFFNYLMNIPDIKELYPIKSETSKKYQYINELNLIYKNLILKMNKMAFITRISKIENREIIETREIIETREIIETREIIENKEFNVKV
;
A
#
# COMPACT_ATOMS: atom_id res chain seq x y z
N MET A 1 49.99 48.40 -17.98
CA MET A 1 48.69 48.72 -17.34
C MET A 1 47.91 47.43 -17.23
N SER A 2 48.13 46.72 -16.13
CA SER A 2 47.18 46.50 -15.01
C SER A 2 46.16 45.39 -15.29
N ARG A 3 46.49 44.21 -14.77
CA ARG A 3 45.58 43.09 -14.55
C ARG A 3 44.64 43.49 -13.41
N PHE A 4 43.33 43.40 -13.63
CA PHE A 4 42.36 43.33 -12.54
C PHE A 4 41.67 41.97 -12.58
N SER A 5 42.15 41.11 -11.69
CA SER A 5 41.43 39.98 -11.13
C SER A 5 40.30 40.52 -10.26
N LEU A 6 39.07 40.05 -10.48
CA LEU A 6 37.95 40.23 -9.56
C LEU A 6 37.47 38.86 -9.12
N THR A 7 38.04 38.41 -8.01
CA THR A 7 37.47 37.42 -7.10
C THR A 7 36.09 37.90 -6.63
N PHE A 8 35.03 37.13 -6.90
CA PHE A 8 33.76 37.28 -6.21
C PHE A 8 33.67 36.23 -5.10
N SER A 9 33.71 36.74 -3.88
CA SER A 9 33.59 36.05 -2.61
C SER A 9 32.18 35.48 -2.41
N ASN A 10 32.14 34.27 -1.86
CA ASN A 10 31.01 33.72 -1.10
C ASN A 10 30.52 34.72 -0.04
N ASN A 11 29.22 35.02 -0.04
CA ASN A 11 28.35 35.00 1.15
C ASN A 11 26.99 35.62 0.84
N LEU A 12 25.97 35.12 1.55
CA LEU A 12 24.58 35.62 1.67
C LEU A 12 23.55 35.02 0.71
N ASN A 13 23.07 33.83 1.07
CA ASN A 13 21.66 33.64 1.44
C ASN A 13 21.54 32.41 2.34
N ASN A 14 21.91 32.63 3.60
CA ASN A 14 21.85 31.66 4.70
C ASN A 14 20.96 32.28 5.80
N VAL A 15 19.66 32.41 5.52
CA VAL A 15 18.63 32.96 6.43
C VAL A 15 17.28 32.40 5.93
N PHE A 16 16.78 31.21 6.31
CA PHE A 16 16.10 30.89 7.57
C PHE A 16 16.01 29.35 7.71
N TYR A 17 16.97 28.74 8.40
CA TYR A 17 16.78 27.45 9.09
C TYR A 17 17.23 27.63 10.54
N LYS A 18 16.47 28.41 11.30
CA LYS A 18 16.64 28.53 12.76
C LYS A 18 15.28 28.37 13.41
N ASN A 19 14.94 27.11 13.65
CA ASN A 19 14.29 26.56 14.85
C ASN A 19 13.77 25.17 14.51
N LEU A 20 14.69 24.25 14.21
CA LEU A 20 14.41 22.84 14.47
C LEU A 20 14.36 22.73 15.98
N HIS A 21 13.15 22.71 16.54
CA HIS A 21 12.93 22.22 17.90
C HIS A 21 13.76 20.96 18.05
N GLN A 22 14.68 20.95 19.02
CA GLN A 22 15.30 19.69 19.41
C GLN A 22 14.16 18.71 19.68
N PRO A 23 14.13 17.54 19.01
CA PRO A 23 13.04 16.60 19.19
C PRO A 23 13.02 16.23 20.66
N LYS A 24 11.91 16.56 21.34
CA LYS A 24 11.62 15.99 22.64
C LYS A 24 11.74 14.46 22.48
N PRO A 25 12.30 13.72 23.46
CA PRO A 25 12.36 12.27 23.39
C PRO A 25 10.98 11.75 22.98
N ASN A 26 10.93 10.99 21.89
CA ASN A 26 9.70 10.68 21.18
C ASN A 26 8.87 9.70 22.03
N THR A 27 8.05 10.23 22.93
CA THR A 27 7.34 9.48 23.97
C THR A 27 6.38 8.42 23.43
N TYR A 28 6.03 8.50 22.14
CA TYR A 28 5.04 7.65 21.49
C TYR A 28 5.66 6.61 20.55
N PHE A 29 6.98 6.65 20.36
CA PHE A 29 7.65 5.79 19.39
C PHE A 29 7.82 4.36 19.94
N ASN A 30 7.23 3.38 19.27
CA ASN A 30 7.44 1.97 19.55
C ASN A 30 8.47 1.39 18.58
N LYS A 31 9.70 1.15 19.07
CA LYS A 31 10.80 0.59 18.28
C LYS A 31 10.54 -0.79 17.70
N ASN A 32 9.60 -1.55 18.26
CA ASN A 32 9.26 -2.87 17.77
C ASN A 32 8.21 -2.81 16.67
N MET A 33 7.41 -1.74 16.60
CA MET A 33 6.33 -1.62 15.61
C MET A 33 6.88 -1.20 14.25
N ASN A 34 6.41 -1.85 13.19
CA ASN A 34 6.80 -1.61 11.82
C ASN A 34 5.56 -1.31 10.95
N TYR A 35 5.60 -0.22 10.21
CA TYR A 35 4.56 0.21 9.29
C TYR A 35 5.06 0.08 7.85
N TYR A 36 4.42 -0.77 7.07
CA TYR A 36 4.70 -0.94 5.66
C TYR A 36 3.69 -0.12 4.86
N ILE A 37 4.13 0.96 4.22
CA ILE A 37 3.27 1.86 3.44
C ILE A 37 3.43 1.52 1.96
N CYS A 38 2.49 0.73 1.47
CA CYS A 38 2.39 0.31 0.08
C CYS A 38 1.61 1.35 -0.74
N SER A 39 2.12 1.72 -1.92
CA SER A 39 1.41 2.58 -2.86
C SER A 39 1.95 2.44 -4.28
N SER A 40 1.20 2.90 -5.29
CA SER A 40 1.72 3.08 -6.66
C SER A 40 2.49 4.41 -6.85
N GLY A 41 2.73 5.14 -5.75
CA GLY A 41 3.30 6.48 -5.74
C GLY A 41 2.31 7.57 -6.16
N GLY A 42 2.52 8.79 -5.67
CA GLY A 42 1.58 9.90 -5.93
C GLY A 42 0.27 9.82 -5.13
N CYS A 43 0.07 8.78 -4.32
CA CYS A 43 -1.11 8.55 -3.49
C CYS A 43 -1.07 9.21 -2.10
N GLY A 44 -0.03 10.00 -1.79
CA GLY A 44 0.14 10.61 -0.47
C GLY A 44 0.87 9.72 0.56
N SER A 45 1.53 8.65 0.12
CA SER A 45 2.30 7.75 1.01
C SER A 45 3.36 8.47 1.85
N THR A 46 4.01 9.52 1.33
CA THR A 46 5.02 10.30 2.08
C THR A 46 4.41 11.04 3.28
N ILE A 47 3.17 11.51 3.17
CA ILE A 47 2.47 12.16 4.27
C ILE A 47 2.25 11.15 5.39
N LEU A 48 1.78 9.96 5.01
CA LEU A 48 1.57 8.87 5.96
C LEU A 48 2.87 8.37 6.57
N PHE A 49 3.96 8.34 5.79
CA PHE A 49 5.29 7.96 6.26
C PHE A 49 5.78 8.87 7.38
N ASN A 50 5.74 10.17 7.13
CA ASN A 50 6.17 11.17 8.10
C ASN A 50 5.29 11.11 9.36
N TYR A 51 3.98 10.91 9.18
CA TYR A 51 3.07 10.80 10.31
C TYR A 51 3.35 9.57 11.18
N LEU A 52 3.44 8.38 10.57
CA LEU A 52 3.66 7.13 11.29
C LEU A 52 5.06 6.98 11.89
N SER A 53 6.04 7.75 11.39
CA SER A 53 7.40 7.79 11.93
C SER A 53 7.47 8.34 13.36
N ASN A 54 6.40 8.97 13.85
CA ASN A 54 6.26 9.33 15.26
C ASN A 54 5.98 8.12 16.16
N PHE A 55 5.48 7.01 15.61
CA PHE A 55 4.92 5.88 16.36
C PHE A 55 5.67 4.56 16.17
N GLY A 56 6.50 4.43 15.13
CA GLY A 56 7.32 3.22 14.91
C GLY A 56 8.18 3.32 13.66
N ASN A 57 8.83 2.21 13.28
CA ASN A 57 9.64 2.15 12.07
C ASN A 57 8.73 2.16 10.84
N VAL A 58 9.07 2.94 9.82
CA VAL A 58 8.23 3.06 8.62
C VAL A 58 9.02 2.74 7.37
N TYR A 59 8.40 2.02 6.46
CA TYR A 59 8.98 1.56 5.21
C TYR A 59 8.08 1.98 4.04
N HIS A 60 8.68 2.64 3.06
CA HIS A 60 8.01 2.93 1.79
C HIS A 60 8.12 1.71 0.88
N ILE A 61 6.98 1.22 0.40
CA ILE A 61 6.94 0.07 -0.49
C ILE A 61 6.21 0.47 -1.78
N HIS A 62 6.91 0.32 -2.89
CA HIS A 62 6.37 0.56 -4.24
C HIS A 62 6.21 -0.75 -5.01
N ASP A 63 6.38 -1.91 -4.37
CA ASP A 63 6.16 -3.20 -4.99
C ASP A 63 4.69 -3.40 -5.42
N ARG A 64 4.47 -3.79 -6.68
CA ARG A 64 3.14 -4.08 -7.22
C ARG A 64 2.53 -5.38 -6.70
N TYR A 65 3.37 -6.30 -6.24
CA TYR A 65 2.97 -7.67 -5.91
C TYR A 65 3.20 -7.91 -4.41
N PRO A 66 2.18 -7.70 -3.55
CA PRO A 66 2.31 -8.05 -2.14
C PRO A 66 2.48 -9.58 -2.00
N PRO A 67 3.45 -10.06 -1.21
CA PRO A 67 3.71 -11.49 -1.09
C PRO A 67 2.60 -12.18 -0.29
N ASN A 68 2.44 -13.49 -0.42
CA ASN A 68 1.50 -14.25 0.40
C ASN A 68 2.00 -14.34 1.85
N LYS A 69 3.28 -14.65 2.06
CA LYS A 69 3.91 -14.54 3.39
C LYS A 69 4.59 -13.19 3.52
N LEU A 70 4.36 -12.47 4.62
CA LEU A 70 4.96 -11.15 4.77
C LEU A 70 6.49 -11.25 4.75
N GLN A 71 7.14 -10.39 3.99
CA GLN A 71 8.60 -10.43 3.80
C GLN A 71 9.27 -9.19 4.35
N TYR A 72 10.58 -9.28 4.59
CA TYR A 72 11.42 -8.12 4.79
C TYR A 72 11.51 -7.27 3.50
N VAL A 73 11.98 -6.04 3.65
CA VAL A 73 12.05 -5.04 2.57
C VAL A 73 13.50 -4.63 2.34
N GLY A 74 13.87 -4.44 1.08
CA GLY A 74 15.24 -4.09 0.67
C GLY A 74 16.27 -5.12 1.10
N CYS A 75 17.48 -4.68 1.44
CA CYS A 75 18.58 -5.57 1.85
C CYS A 75 18.44 -6.10 3.30
N LYS A 76 17.31 -5.87 4.00
CA LYS A 76 17.16 -6.33 5.39
C LYS A 76 17.20 -7.86 5.44
N ASN A 77 18.19 -8.40 6.17
CA ASN A 77 18.46 -9.83 6.29
C ASN A 77 18.81 -10.53 4.96
N SER A 78 19.08 -9.78 3.89
CA SER A 78 19.48 -10.31 2.59
C SER A 78 20.89 -9.88 2.22
N SER A 79 21.63 -10.75 1.53
CA SER A 79 22.91 -10.42 0.90
C SER A 79 22.76 -9.86 -0.52
N GLU A 80 21.55 -9.87 -1.07
CA GLU A 80 21.27 -9.39 -2.42
C GLU A 80 21.02 -7.87 -2.43
N ASP A 81 21.39 -7.21 -3.53
CA ASP A 81 21.14 -5.78 -3.75
C ASP A 81 19.70 -5.57 -4.24
N ILE A 82 18.77 -5.63 -3.29
CA ILE A 82 17.33 -5.48 -3.53
C ILE A 82 16.93 -4.04 -3.25
N ASN A 83 16.14 -3.45 -4.16
CA ASN A 83 15.62 -2.09 -4.01
C ASN A 83 14.96 -1.91 -2.63
N SER A 84 15.31 -0.83 -1.93
CA SER A 84 14.83 -0.51 -0.58
C SER A 84 13.31 -0.36 -0.48
N GLU A 85 12.60 -0.30 -1.59
CA GLU A 85 11.14 -0.15 -1.67
C GLU A 85 10.43 -1.45 -2.11
N TRP A 86 11.14 -2.57 -2.20
CA TRP A 86 10.62 -3.88 -2.61
C TRP A 86 10.69 -4.92 -1.51
N PHE A 87 9.74 -5.87 -1.54
CA PHE A 87 9.84 -7.08 -0.74
C PHE A 87 10.99 -7.94 -1.25
N ASN A 88 11.70 -8.58 -0.32
CA ASN A 88 12.99 -9.17 -0.61
C ASN A 88 13.03 -10.71 -0.65
N GLY A 89 11.86 -11.36 -0.60
CA GLY A 89 11.76 -12.82 -0.62
C GLY A 89 11.97 -13.50 0.73
N ILE A 90 12.50 -12.81 1.74
CA ILE A 90 12.79 -13.39 3.05
C ILE A 90 11.59 -13.18 3.98
N GLU A 91 10.96 -14.28 4.38
CA GLU A 91 9.76 -14.24 5.22
C GLU A 91 10.06 -13.71 6.64
N ILE A 92 9.12 -12.94 7.16
CA ILE A 92 9.10 -12.52 8.56
C ILE A 92 8.55 -13.68 9.40
N PRO A 93 9.23 -14.06 10.51
CA PRO A 93 8.75 -15.09 11.41
C PRO A 93 7.33 -14.83 11.92
N GLU A 94 6.49 -15.86 12.01
CA GLU A 94 5.07 -15.75 12.37
C GLU A 94 4.86 -15.05 13.73
N ASN A 95 5.73 -15.30 14.70
CA ASN A 95 5.70 -14.66 16.02
C ASN A 95 6.04 -13.15 15.99
N GLU A 96 6.65 -12.66 14.92
CA GLU A 96 6.96 -11.24 14.74
C GLU A 96 5.87 -10.47 13.99
N LEU A 97 4.97 -11.15 13.26
CA LEU A 97 3.94 -10.51 12.43
C LEU A 97 3.04 -9.55 13.21
N ILE A 98 2.83 -9.78 14.50
CA ILE A 98 2.06 -8.90 15.39
C ILE A 98 2.64 -7.47 15.45
N ASN A 99 3.94 -7.33 15.16
CA ASN A 99 4.66 -6.08 15.14
C ASN A 99 4.68 -5.41 13.77
N TYR A 100 3.90 -5.90 12.80
CA TYR A 100 3.81 -5.33 11.45
C TYR A 100 2.38 -4.89 11.13
N LYS A 101 2.26 -3.70 10.56
CA LYS A 101 1.02 -3.18 9.96
C LYS A 101 1.28 -2.86 8.50
N VAL A 102 0.58 -3.56 7.61
CA VAL A 102 0.66 -3.32 6.16
C VAL A 102 -0.49 -2.42 5.74
N ILE A 103 -0.14 -1.27 5.17
CA ILE A 103 -1.06 -0.21 4.81
C ILE A 103 -0.94 0.04 3.32
N PHE A 104 -2.03 -0.14 2.57
CA PHE A 104 -2.08 0.22 1.16
C PHE A 104 -2.84 1.54 1.01
N ILE A 105 -2.14 2.63 0.68
CA ILE A 105 -2.78 3.92 0.42
C ILE A 105 -2.97 4.13 -1.09
N TYR A 106 -4.22 4.35 -1.49
CA TYR A 106 -4.59 4.60 -2.88
C TYR A 106 -5.34 5.92 -3.02
N ARG A 107 -5.29 6.47 -4.22
CA ARG A 107 -5.88 7.76 -4.60
C ARG A 107 -6.48 7.62 -5.99
N HIS A 108 -7.47 8.46 -6.30
CA HIS A 108 -8.03 8.60 -7.63
C HIS A 108 -6.91 8.65 -8.70
N PRO A 109 -7.00 7.86 -9.80
CA PRO A 109 -5.86 7.63 -10.69
C PRO A 109 -5.41 8.88 -11.43
N ILE A 110 -6.32 9.78 -11.80
CA ILE A 110 -5.98 11.01 -12.56
C ILE A 110 -4.95 11.90 -11.82
N PRO A 111 -5.18 12.35 -10.57
CA PRO A 111 -4.16 13.06 -9.81
C PRO A 111 -2.82 12.32 -9.67
N VAL A 112 -2.86 10.99 -9.54
CA VAL A 112 -1.66 10.15 -9.44
C VAL A 112 -0.84 10.18 -10.74
N ILE A 113 -1.50 10.00 -11.89
CA ILE A 113 -0.88 10.06 -13.22
C ILE A 113 -0.18 11.40 -13.41
N PHE A 114 -0.85 12.52 -13.14
CA PHE A 114 -0.21 13.86 -13.25
C PHE A 114 0.79 14.19 -12.15
N SER A 115 0.84 13.40 -11.08
CA SER A 115 1.84 13.53 -10.03
C SER A 115 3.14 12.83 -10.41
N ARG A 116 3.07 11.64 -11.03
CA ARG A 116 4.24 10.77 -11.25
C ARG A 116 4.50 10.36 -12.70
N PHE A 117 3.48 10.21 -13.53
CA PHE A 117 3.59 9.53 -14.83
C PHE A 117 3.50 10.48 -16.03
N ALA A 118 2.80 11.61 -15.89
CA ALA A 118 2.60 12.61 -16.93
C ALA A 118 3.15 13.99 -16.51
N GLN A 119 4.44 14.03 -16.15
CA GLN A 119 5.09 15.29 -15.76
C GLN A 119 5.54 16.09 -17.00
N LYS A 120 5.76 17.40 -16.82
CA LYS A 120 6.14 18.33 -17.90
C LYS A 120 7.35 17.87 -18.72
N TYR A 121 8.30 17.19 -18.07
CA TYR A 121 9.55 16.73 -18.69
C TYR A 121 9.51 15.25 -19.10
N GLY A 122 8.33 14.64 -19.15
CA GLY A 122 8.14 13.22 -19.43
C GLY A 122 7.78 12.40 -18.19
N PRO A 123 7.62 11.08 -18.34
CA PRO A 123 7.35 10.18 -17.22
C PRO A 123 8.53 10.13 -16.26
N ASN A 124 8.26 9.98 -14.95
CA ASN A 124 9.32 9.62 -14.02
C ASN A 124 9.64 8.12 -14.19
N THR A 125 10.50 7.80 -15.17
CA THR A 125 10.86 6.43 -15.53
C THR A 125 11.41 5.64 -14.34
N LYS A 126 12.23 6.27 -13.49
CA LYS A 126 12.75 5.62 -12.28
C LYS A 126 11.62 5.21 -11.32
N HIS A 127 10.65 6.09 -11.12
CA HIS A 127 9.47 5.76 -10.31
C HIS A 127 8.64 4.64 -10.94
N LEU A 128 8.43 4.69 -12.25
CA LEU A 128 7.70 3.64 -12.98
C LEU A 128 8.41 2.27 -12.89
N GLN A 129 9.75 2.25 -12.93
CA GLN A 129 10.54 1.05 -12.66
C GLN A 129 10.33 0.54 -11.22
N ASN A 130 10.37 1.44 -10.23
CA ASN A 130 10.15 1.08 -8.83
C ASN A 130 8.75 0.48 -8.60
N ILE A 131 7.73 0.84 -9.38
CA ILE A 131 6.40 0.22 -9.30
C ILE A 131 6.21 -0.99 -10.22
N LYS A 132 7.32 -1.55 -10.73
CA LYS A 132 7.38 -2.73 -11.60
C LYS A 132 6.53 -2.56 -12.86
N CYS A 133 6.50 -1.36 -13.45
CA CYS A 133 5.89 -1.16 -14.76
C CYS A 133 6.64 -1.89 -15.86
N ASP A 134 5.86 -2.37 -16.83
CA ASP A 134 6.34 -2.98 -18.06
C ASP A 134 7.29 -2.03 -18.81
N ASN A 135 8.11 -2.59 -19.71
CA ASN A 135 9.11 -1.85 -20.49
C ASN A 135 10.08 -1.04 -19.62
N SER A 136 10.39 -1.54 -18.42
CA SER A 136 11.24 -0.86 -17.44
C SER A 136 10.78 0.59 -17.21
N GLY A 137 9.47 0.79 -17.08
CA GLY A 137 8.86 2.09 -16.84
C GLY A 137 8.95 3.10 -17.99
N ASN A 138 9.47 2.71 -19.16
CA ASN A 138 9.52 3.58 -20.33
C ASN A 138 8.15 3.63 -21.04
N ILE A 139 7.17 4.23 -20.37
CA ILE A 139 5.79 4.34 -20.85
C ILE A 139 5.48 5.81 -21.11
N ASN A 140 5.22 6.16 -22.37
CA ASN A 140 4.83 7.51 -22.74
C ASN A 140 3.35 7.75 -22.41
N PHE A 141 3.04 8.91 -21.85
CA PHE A 141 1.66 9.32 -21.58
C PHE A 141 0.79 9.35 -22.84
N PHE A 142 1.34 9.75 -23.99
CA PHE A 142 0.58 9.76 -25.24
C PHE A 142 0.29 8.36 -25.78
N ASP A 143 1.10 7.35 -25.44
CA ASP A 143 0.79 5.97 -25.81
C ASP A 143 -0.43 5.46 -25.03
N VAL A 144 -0.56 5.82 -23.76
CA VAL A 144 -1.75 5.55 -22.93
C VAL A 144 -3.01 6.13 -23.57
N LEU A 145 -2.94 7.39 -24.02
CA LEU A 145 -4.06 8.07 -24.68
C LEU A 145 -4.38 7.47 -26.06
N ARG A 146 -3.35 7.19 -26.88
CA ARG A 146 -3.48 6.64 -28.22
C ARG A 146 -4.08 5.23 -28.18
N GLU A 147 -3.59 4.38 -27.30
CA GLU A 147 -4.02 2.99 -27.17
C GLU A 147 -5.30 2.83 -26.35
N ARG A 148 -5.68 3.86 -25.60
CA ARG A 148 -6.85 3.87 -24.69
C ARG A 148 -6.81 2.71 -23.70
N LYS A 149 -5.63 2.46 -23.14
CA LYS A 149 -5.37 1.33 -22.22
C LYS A 149 -4.57 1.79 -21.01
N ASP A 150 -4.79 1.13 -19.87
CA ASP A 150 -3.96 1.29 -18.68
C ASP A 150 -2.60 0.61 -18.87
N LEU A 151 -1.66 1.31 -19.51
CA LEU A 151 -0.28 0.81 -19.68
C LEU A 151 0.50 0.87 -18.36
N TYR A 152 0.10 1.73 -17.41
CA TYR A 152 0.74 1.83 -16.10
C TYR A 152 0.39 0.66 -15.16
N LYS A 153 -0.64 -0.13 -15.50
CA LYS A 153 -1.15 -1.25 -14.69
C LYS A 153 -1.60 -0.81 -13.30
N MET A 154 -2.19 0.38 -13.21
CA MET A 154 -2.74 0.90 -11.95
C MET A 154 -3.89 0.04 -11.43
N GLU A 155 -4.74 -0.48 -12.33
CA GLU A 155 -5.84 -1.35 -11.92
C GLU A 155 -5.34 -2.68 -11.37
N GLU A 156 -4.31 -3.26 -11.99
CA GLU A 156 -3.64 -4.47 -11.50
C GLU A 156 -3.01 -4.23 -10.13
N PHE A 157 -2.24 -3.14 -9.97
CA PHE A 157 -1.64 -2.76 -8.69
C PHE A 157 -2.71 -2.67 -7.60
N PHE A 158 -3.81 -1.96 -7.87
CA PHE A 158 -4.91 -1.85 -6.92
C PHE A 158 -5.50 -3.22 -6.57
N ASN A 159 -5.84 -4.03 -7.57
CA ASN A 159 -6.44 -5.35 -7.34
C ASN A 159 -5.52 -6.27 -6.51
N ASN A 160 -4.20 -6.24 -6.73
CA ASN A 160 -3.25 -7.07 -5.99
C ASN A 160 -3.27 -6.79 -4.48
N TYR A 161 -3.52 -5.54 -4.08
CA TYR A 161 -3.58 -5.14 -2.68
C TYR A 161 -4.98 -5.22 -2.07
N THR A 162 -6.04 -5.15 -2.89
CA THR A 162 -7.43 -5.13 -2.41
C THR A 162 -8.18 -6.44 -2.57
N THR A 163 -7.58 -7.44 -3.21
CA THR A 163 -8.19 -8.77 -3.36
C THR A 163 -7.80 -9.66 -2.18
N ILE A 164 -8.79 -10.38 -1.66
CA ILE A 164 -8.58 -11.40 -0.63
C ILE A 164 -7.76 -12.53 -1.22
N SER A 165 -6.71 -12.96 -0.51
CA SER A 165 -5.90 -14.13 -0.86
C SER A 165 -6.02 -15.15 0.26
N SER A 166 -6.30 -16.41 -0.11
CA SER A 166 -6.38 -17.53 0.83
C SER A 166 -5.03 -17.93 1.43
N GLU A 167 -3.93 -17.47 0.85
CA GLU A 167 -2.59 -17.87 1.25
C GLU A 167 -1.91 -16.82 2.13
N ARG A 168 -2.50 -15.61 2.23
CA ARG A 168 -1.88 -14.47 2.90
C ARG A 168 -1.89 -14.64 4.43
N ASN A 169 -0.75 -14.48 5.10
CA ASN A 169 -0.66 -14.59 6.57
C ASN A 169 -0.74 -13.26 7.34
N TYR A 170 -1.03 -12.15 6.64
CA TYR A 170 -1.14 -10.81 7.22
C TYR A 170 -2.31 -10.05 6.60
N ASP A 171 -2.78 -9.04 7.34
CA ASP A 171 -3.83 -8.14 6.85
C ASP A 171 -3.25 -6.97 6.07
N ILE A 172 -4.01 -6.47 5.10
CA ILE A 172 -3.73 -5.20 4.43
C ILE A 172 -4.83 -4.20 4.76
N TYR A 173 -4.45 -3.06 5.33
CA TYR A 173 -5.36 -1.94 5.58
C TYR A 173 -5.35 -1.02 4.36
N SER A 174 -6.36 -1.14 3.51
CA SER A 174 -6.49 -0.33 2.29
C SER A 174 -7.17 1.00 2.60
N ILE A 175 -6.48 2.12 2.36
CA ILE A 175 -6.88 3.47 2.78
C ILE A 175 -7.14 4.35 1.55
N LYS A 176 -8.34 4.93 1.50
CA LYS A 176 -8.72 5.94 0.51
C LYS A 176 -8.16 7.31 0.91
N TYR A 177 -7.20 7.82 0.15
CA TYR A 177 -6.54 9.11 0.38
C TYR A 177 -7.54 10.27 0.52
N GLU A 178 -8.59 10.29 -0.32
CA GLU A 178 -9.58 11.37 -0.36
C GLU A 178 -10.32 11.57 0.97
N LEU A 179 -10.44 10.51 1.78
CA LEU A 179 -11.16 10.52 3.05
C LEU A 179 -10.22 10.62 4.27
N PHE A 180 -8.91 10.44 4.08
CA PHE A 180 -7.93 10.32 5.17
C PHE A 180 -7.95 11.49 6.15
N PHE A 181 -7.85 12.72 5.66
CA PHE A 181 -7.68 13.91 6.51
C PHE A 181 -8.89 14.22 7.40
N ASN A 182 -10.07 13.73 7.04
CA ASN A 182 -11.30 13.93 7.81
C ASN A 182 -11.57 12.78 8.80
N ASN A 183 -10.72 11.75 8.82
CA ASN A 183 -10.93 10.51 9.57
C ASN A 183 -9.62 10.01 10.22
N ILE A 184 -8.69 10.91 10.56
CA ILE A 184 -7.38 10.57 11.13
C ILE A 184 -7.55 9.90 12.50
N ASP A 185 -8.53 10.31 13.28
CA ASP A 185 -8.89 9.71 14.58
C ASP A 185 -9.31 8.24 14.43
N PHE A 186 -10.18 7.94 13.46
CA PHE A 186 -10.57 6.57 13.15
C PHE A 186 -9.41 5.74 12.63
N PHE A 187 -8.55 6.35 11.80
CA PHE A 187 -7.30 5.72 11.35
C PHE A 187 -6.38 5.38 12.53
N ASN A 188 -6.20 6.30 13.48
CA ASN A 188 -5.36 6.11 14.66
C ASN A 188 -5.88 4.96 15.54
N TYR A 189 -7.19 4.94 15.79
CA TYR A 189 -7.85 3.85 16.49
C TYR A 189 -7.55 2.49 15.85
N LEU A 190 -7.72 2.38 14.53
CA LEU A 190 -7.50 1.12 13.81
C LEU A 190 -6.02 0.69 13.79
N MET A 191 -5.10 1.66 13.72
CA MET A 191 -3.66 1.41 13.78
C MET A 191 -3.15 1.17 15.20
N ASN A 192 -4.00 1.30 16.22
CA ASN A 192 -3.67 1.23 17.63
C ASN A 192 -2.52 2.19 18.01
N ILE A 193 -2.65 3.45 17.57
CA ILE A 193 -1.71 4.54 17.91
C ILE A 193 -2.43 5.65 18.69
N PRO A 194 -1.72 6.40 19.55
CA PRO A 194 -2.31 7.51 20.29
C PRO A 194 -2.91 8.58 19.38
N ASP A 195 -4.08 9.10 19.76
CA ASP A 195 -4.74 10.17 19.01
C ASP A 195 -4.25 11.56 19.44
N ILE A 196 -3.18 12.05 18.78
CA ILE A 196 -2.50 13.31 19.15
C ILE A 196 -2.68 14.33 18.02
N LYS A 197 -3.56 15.30 18.23
CA LYS A 197 -3.95 16.28 17.19
C LYS A 197 -2.77 17.14 16.71
N GLU A 198 -1.81 17.43 17.57
CA GLU A 198 -0.61 18.20 17.25
C GLU A 198 0.31 17.48 16.25
N LEU A 199 0.22 16.16 16.16
CA LEU A 199 0.97 15.35 15.21
C LEU A 199 0.23 15.11 13.90
N TYR A 200 -1.03 15.55 13.79
CA TYR A 200 -1.84 15.26 12.61
C TYR A 200 -1.20 15.81 11.33
N PRO A 201 -1.18 15.03 10.24
CA PRO A 201 -0.67 15.50 8.97
C PRO A 201 -1.55 16.63 8.42
N ILE A 202 -0.90 17.69 7.95
CA ILE A 202 -1.58 18.80 7.29
C ILE A 202 -1.77 18.47 5.82
N LYS A 203 -3.01 18.61 5.33
CA LYS A 203 -3.32 18.46 3.91
C LYS A 203 -2.74 19.63 3.13
N SER A 204 -1.73 19.36 2.31
CA SER A 204 -1.15 20.33 1.38
C SER A 204 -1.11 19.74 -0.02
N GLU A 205 -1.96 20.25 -0.90
CA GLU A 205 -2.04 19.84 -2.29
C GLU A 205 -1.91 21.06 -3.21
N THR A 206 -1.07 20.94 -4.24
CA THR A 206 -1.00 21.97 -5.27
C THR A 206 -2.22 21.84 -6.19
N SER A 207 -2.97 22.93 -6.35
CA SER A 207 -4.01 22.99 -7.38
C SER A 207 -3.38 22.80 -8.77
N LYS A 208 -3.85 21.80 -9.51
CA LYS A 208 -3.39 21.50 -10.86
C LYS A 208 -4.59 21.40 -11.80
N LYS A 209 -4.45 21.98 -12.99
CA LYS A 209 -5.38 21.71 -14.09
C LYS A 209 -4.91 20.44 -14.80
N TYR A 210 -5.76 19.43 -14.83
CA TYR A 210 -5.48 18.18 -15.53
C TYR A 210 -5.99 18.28 -16.97
N GLN A 211 -5.14 17.88 -17.92
CA GLN A 211 -5.54 17.75 -19.33
C GLN A 211 -6.09 16.34 -19.58
N TYR A 212 -6.82 16.13 -20.67
CA TYR A 212 -7.31 14.81 -21.11
C TYR A 212 -8.15 14.06 -20.05
N ILE A 213 -8.87 14.80 -19.20
CA ILE A 213 -9.65 14.22 -18.08
C ILE A 213 -10.69 13.23 -18.60
N ASN A 214 -11.35 13.55 -19.72
CA ASN A 214 -12.41 12.71 -20.26
C ASN A 214 -11.87 11.37 -20.79
N GLU A 215 -10.75 11.41 -21.50
CA GLU A 215 -10.05 10.25 -22.02
C GLU A 215 -9.54 9.38 -20.88
N LEU A 216 -8.90 9.98 -19.87
CA LEU A 216 -8.41 9.25 -18.71
C LEU A 216 -9.54 8.66 -17.88
N ASN A 217 -10.66 9.36 -17.70
CA ASN A 217 -11.84 8.82 -17.03
C ASN A 217 -12.40 7.60 -17.78
N LEU A 218 -12.33 7.58 -19.11
CA LEU A 218 -12.76 6.43 -19.91
C LEU A 218 -11.79 5.26 -19.76
N ILE A 219 -10.48 5.51 -19.89
CA ILE A 219 -9.43 4.49 -19.76
C ILE A 219 -9.46 3.83 -18.38
N TYR A 220 -9.60 4.64 -17.32
CA TYR A 220 -9.55 4.20 -15.93
C TYR A 220 -10.93 3.98 -15.29
N LYS A 221 -11.99 3.93 -16.10
CA LYS A 221 -13.38 3.84 -15.61
C LYS A 221 -13.59 2.70 -14.60
N ASN A 222 -13.08 1.51 -14.91
CA ASN A 222 -13.25 0.32 -14.07
C ASN A 222 -12.52 0.47 -12.73
N LEU A 223 -11.27 0.93 -12.74
CA LEU A 223 -10.51 1.25 -11.54
C LEU A 223 -11.22 2.29 -10.66
N ILE A 224 -11.70 3.38 -11.27
CA ILE A 224 -12.43 4.44 -10.55
C ILE A 224 -13.68 3.88 -9.88
N LEU A 225 -14.46 3.06 -10.60
CA LEU A 225 -15.66 2.41 -10.03
C LEU A 225 -15.32 1.50 -8.85
N LYS A 226 -14.24 0.71 -8.94
CA LYS A 226 -13.76 -0.13 -7.84
C LYS A 226 -13.36 0.70 -6.62
N MET A 227 -12.53 1.73 -6.82
CA MET A 227 -12.09 2.65 -5.77
C MET A 227 -13.28 3.34 -5.10
N ASN A 228 -14.26 3.83 -5.87
CA ASN A 228 -15.42 4.53 -5.33
C ASN A 228 -16.29 3.65 -4.43
N LYS A 229 -16.38 2.34 -4.72
CA LYS A 229 -17.14 1.38 -3.90
C LYS A 229 -16.49 1.07 -2.55
N MET A 230 -15.18 1.27 -2.40
CA MET A 230 -14.50 0.99 -1.13
C MET A 230 -14.86 2.01 -0.06
N ALA A 231 -14.94 1.56 1.19
CA ALA A 231 -15.03 2.43 2.37
C ALA A 231 -13.74 3.25 2.55
N PHE A 232 -13.71 4.15 3.54
CA PHE A 232 -12.48 4.89 3.88
C PHE A 232 -11.31 3.95 4.16
N ILE A 233 -11.50 3.01 5.10
CA ILE A 233 -10.56 1.92 5.33
C ILE A 233 -11.28 0.60 5.08
N THR A 234 -10.64 -0.28 4.33
CA THR A 234 -11.07 -1.67 4.17
C THR A 234 -9.93 -2.58 4.60
N ARG A 235 -10.18 -3.42 5.61
CA ARG A 235 -9.25 -4.47 6.04
C ARG A 235 -9.40 -5.66 5.10
N ILE A 236 -8.35 -5.96 4.35
CA ILE A 236 -8.26 -7.17 3.56
C ILE A 236 -7.61 -8.21 4.45
N SER A 237 -8.46 -8.97 5.15
CA SER A 237 -8.03 -9.90 6.18
C SER A 237 -7.25 -11.07 5.62
N LYS A 238 -6.29 -11.57 6.40
CA LYS A 238 -5.82 -12.95 6.25
C LYS A 238 -6.99 -13.90 6.47
N ILE A 239 -7.06 -14.98 5.69
CA ILE A 239 -8.03 -16.04 5.98
C ILE A 239 -7.52 -16.77 7.22
N GLU A 240 -8.24 -16.68 8.32
CA GLU A 240 -8.01 -17.56 9.45
C GLU A 240 -8.60 -18.92 9.07
N ASN A 241 -7.78 -19.98 9.05
CA ASN A 241 -8.22 -21.37 8.78
C ASN A 241 -9.26 -21.90 9.79
N ARG A 242 -9.86 -21.05 10.62
CA ARG A 242 -10.81 -21.43 11.67
C ARG A 242 -12.18 -21.86 11.13
N GLU A 243 -12.61 -21.42 9.95
CA GLU A 243 -13.91 -21.85 9.38
C GLU A 243 -13.85 -23.16 8.56
N ILE A 244 -12.65 -23.62 8.18
CA ILE A 244 -12.50 -24.86 7.38
C ILE A 244 -12.55 -26.11 8.28
N ILE A 245 -12.20 -25.98 9.57
CA ILE A 245 -12.25 -27.11 10.52
C ILE A 245 -13.70 -27.44 10.89
N GLU A 246 -14.53 -26.44 11.20
CA GLU A 246 -15.95 -26.68 11.53
C GLU A 246 -16.73 -27.25 10.34
N THR A 247 -16.48 -26.77 9.12
CA THR A 247 -17.16 -27.30 7.93
C THR A 247 -16.74 -28.73 7.57
N ARG A 248 -15.46 -29.10 7.77
CA ARG A 248 -15.02 -30.49 7.57
C ARG A 248 -15.56 -31.45 8.64
N GLU A 249 -15.55 -31.06 9.91
CA GLU A 249 -16.14 -31.89 10.98
C GLU A 249 -17.65 -32.09 10.76
N ILE A 250 -18.37 -31.06 10.30
CA ILE A 250 -19.80 -31.15 9.98
C ILE A 250 -20.07 -32.05 8.76
N ILE A 251 -19.21 -32.02 7.75
CA ILE A 251 -19.35 -32.88 6.55
C ILE A 251 -19.04 -34.35 6.89
N GLU A 252 -17.96 -34.62 7.61
CA GLU A 252 -17.61 -35.98 8.04
C GLU A 252 -18.67 -36.58 8.97
N THR A 253 -19.23 -35.79 9.90
CA THR A 253 -20.33 -36.28 10.76
C THR A 253 -21.61 -36.56 9.98
N ARG A 254 -21.92 -35.79 8.92
CA ARG A 254 -23.08 -36.08 8.05
C ARG A 254 -22.91 -37.35 7.23
N GLU A 255 -21.74 -37.58 6.63
CA GLU A 255 -21.49 -38.81 5.86
C GLU A 255 -21.57 -40.08 6.74
N ILE A 256 -21.12 -39.98 8.01
CA ILE A 256 -21.22 -41.08 8.98
C ILE A 256 -22.69 -41.35 9.39
N ILE A 257 -23.52 -40.32 9.49
CA ILE A 257 -24.95 -40.47 9.81
C ILE A 257 -25.70 -41.11 8.64
N GLU A 258 -25.47 -40.64 7.41
CA GLU A 258 -26.12 -41.21 6.21
C GLU A 258 -25.72 -42.68 5.99
N THR A 259 -24.46 -43.04 6.24
CA THR A 259 -24.03 -44.45 6.15
C THR A 259 -24.66 -45.34 7.23
N ARG A 260 -24.92 -44.82 8.44
CA ARG A 260 -25.66 -45.58 9.47
C ARG A 260 -27.12 -45.82 9.11
N GLU A 261 -27.83 -44.81 8.61
CA GLU A 261 -29.24 -44.96 8.20
C GLU A 261 -29.41 -45.99 7.07
N ILE A 262 -28.46 -46.07 6.15
CA ILE A 262 -28.50 -47.05 5.05
C ILE A 262 -28.29 -48.48 5.55
N ILE A 263 -27.45 -48.69 6.58
CA ILE A 263 -27.19 -50.01 7.16
C ILE A 263 -28.43 -50.51 7.93
N GLU A 264 -29.02 -49.66 8.78
CA GLU A 264 -30.22 -50.03 9.55
C GLU A 264 -31.42 -50.36 8.64
N ASN A 265 -31.61 -49.63 7.53
CA ASN A 265 -32.69 -49.90 6.57
C ASN A 265 -32.46 -51.17 5.71
N LYS A 266 -31.21 -51.63 5.56
CA LYS A 266 -30.91 -52.89 4.88
C LYS A 266 -31.14 -54.10 5.79
N GLU A 267 -30.86 -54.00 7.09
CA GLU A 267 -31.12 -55.10 8.02
C GLU A 267 -32.63 -55.34 8.24
N PHE A 268 -33.47 -54.32 8.11
CA PHE A 268 -34.92 -54.45 8.24
C PHE A 268 -35.63 -55.12 7.05
N ASN A 269 -35.00 -55.14 5.87
CA ASN A 269 -35.62 -55.67 4.63
C ASN A 269 -35.28 -57.13 4.30
N VAL A 270 -34.64 -57.88 5.22
CA VAL A 270 -34.24 -59.29 5.01
C VAL A 270 -35.13 -60.29 5.79
N LYS A 271 -36.29 -59.86 6.31
CA LYS A 271 -37.26 -60.76 6.94
C LYS A 271 -38.67 -60.58 6.37
N VAL A 272 -38.93 -61.21 5.22
CA VAL A 272 -40.23 -61.79 4.85
C VAL A 272 -39.98 -63.07 4.06
#